data_AF-A0A963P8P3-F1
#
_entry.id   AF-A0A963P8P3-F1
#
_cell.length_a   1.000
_cell.length_b   1.000
_cell.length_c   1.000
_cell.angle_alpha   90.00
_cell.angle_beta   90.00
_cell.angle_gamma   90.00
#
_symmetry.space_group_name_H-M   'P 1'
#
loop_
_entity.id
_entity.type
_entity.pdbx_description
1 polymer ?
#
loop_
_entity_poly.entity_id
_entity_poly.type
_entity_poly.pdbx_seq_one_letter_code
_entity_poly.pdbx_strand_id
1 'polypeptide(L)'
;VLRGKGRGRNLIDSLSFMPLAIPGTMIGMALIYVYLTLSFIPVYGTAWIMVIAYVTVYLSFTSRTANATLIQLHPELEEAARTCGGTPAYTIRRIVLPLMLPALAGAWIWVVAHVMRELSTALLLQGDDNATVAVRLFSYWSGGQPNKAAAVGVWLVVAMTLVTIAWQWLSARRPTAPAN
;
A
#
# COMPACT_ATOMS: atom_id res chain seq x y z
N VAL A 1 10.32 6.03 -10.49
CA VAL A 1 10.92 5.51 -11.75
C VAL A 1 11.26 6.63 -12.73
N LEU A 2 10.40 7.65 -12.86
CA LEU A 2 10.51 8.68 -13.91
C LEU A 2 11.77 9.56 -13.88
N ARG A 3 12.38 9.83 -12.71
CA ARG A 3 13.61 10.66 -12.61
C ARG A 3 14.93 9.86 -12.71
N GLY A 4 14.87 8.52 -12.74
CA GLY A 4 16.06 7.69 -12.84
C GLY A 4 16.61 7.64 -14.27
N LYS A 5 17.92 7.79 -14.45
CA LYS A 5 18.62 7.71 -15.76
C LYS A 5 19.15 6.31 -16.12
N GLY A 6 18.72 5.25 -15.41
CA GLY A 6 19.25 3.89 -15.59
C GLY A 6 18.69 3.13 -16.80
N ARG A 7 19.50 2.28 -17.42
CA ARG A 7 19.15 1.43 -18.60
C ARG A 7 17.98 0.44 -18.37
N GLY A 8 17.57 0.20 -17.11
CA GLY A 8 16.44 -0.68 -16.75
C GLY A 8 15.14 0.06 -16.40
N ARG A 9 15.05 1.38 -16.63
CA ARG A 9 13.92 2.20 -16.16
C ARG A 9 12.57 1.69 -16.65
N ASN A 10 12.45 1.42 -17.95
CA ASN A 10 11.19 0.99 -18.56
C ASN A 10 10.77 -0.40 -18.07
N LEU A 11 11.74 -1.29 -17.82
CA LEU A 11 11.45 -2.61 -17.25
C LEU A 11 10.93 -2.49 -15.81
N ILE A 12 11.58 -1.68 -14.97
CA ILE A 12 11.13 -1.45 -13.59
C ILE A 12 9.76 -0.78 -13.57
N ASP A 13 9.50 0.16 -14.49
CA ASP A 13 8.19 0.79 -14.64
C ASP A 13 7.13 -0.27 -14.98
N SER A 14 7.34 -1.05 -16.04
CA SER A 14 6.44 -2.12 -16.45
C SER A 14 6.17 -3.14 -15.35
N LEU A 15 7.22 -3.62 -14.66
CA LEU A 15 7.10 -4.55 -13.54
C LEU A 15 6.31 -3.95 -12.38
N SER A 16 6.45 -2.65 -12.13
CA SER A 16 5.68 -1.96 -11.09
C SER A 16 4.19 -1.85 -11.44
N PHE A 17 3.82 -1.92 -12.73
CA PHE A 17 2.42 -1.89 -13.18
C PHE A 17 1.76 -3.26 -13.29
N MET A 18 2.54 -4.34 -13.44
CA MET A 18 2.00 -5.70 -13.63
C MET A 18 1.00 -6.14 -12.54
N PRO A 19 1.22 -5.87 -11.23
CA PRO A 19 0.27 -6.30 -10.21
C PRO A 19 -1.15 -5.74 -10.37
N LEU A 20 -1.33 -4.58 -11.01
CA LEU A 20 -2.65 -3.99 -11.23
C LEU A 20 -3.54 -4.82 -12.16
N ALA A 21 -2.94 -5.57 -13.09
CA ALA A 21 -3.66 -6.42 -14.04
C ALA A 21 -4.03 -7.79 -13.42
N ILE A 22 -3.43 -8.14 -12.29
CA ILE A 22 -3.56 -9.46 -11.67
C ILE A 22 -4.54 -9.36 -10.49
N PRO A 23 -5.64 -10.13 -10.50
CA PRO A 23 -6.52 -10.20 -9.35
C PRO A 23 -5.78 -10.63 -8.08
N GLY A 24 -6.13 -10.06 -6.92
CA GLY A 24 -5.47 -10.40 -5.64
C GLY A 24 -5.51 -11.89 -5.32
N THR A 25 -6.56 -12.60 -5.74
CA THR A 25 -6.67 -14.07 -5.62
C THR A 25 -5.57 -14.80 -6.36
N MET A 26 -5.22 -14.36 -7.57
CA MET A 26 -4.15 -14.96 -8.37
C MET A 26 -2.78 -14.72 -7.72
N ILE A 27 -2.56 -13.54 -7.14
CA ILE A 27 -1.35 -13.27 -6.34
C ILE A 27 -1.29 -14.19 -5.12
N GLY A 28 -2.42 -14.38 -4.43
CA GLY A 28 -2.52 -15.35 -3.34
C GLY A 28 -2.15 -16.77 -3.76
N MET A 29 -2.72 -17.27 -4.86
CA MET A 29 -2.39 -18.60 -5.41
C MET A 29 -0.91 -18.73 -5.80
N ALA A 30 -0.35 -17.72 -6.45
CA ALA A 30 1.06 -17.70 -6.83
C ALA A 30 1.97 -17.76 -5.60
N LEU A 31 1.64 -17.01 -4.54
CA LEU A 31 2.40 -17.01 -3.30
C LEU A 31 2.30 -18.33 -2.55
N ILE A 32 1.14 -18.99 -2.55
CA ILE A 32 1.00 -20.36 -2.03
C ILE A 32 1.97 -21.29 -2.75
N TYR A 33 1.93 -21.30 -4.08
CA TYR A 33 2.78 -22.17 -4.88
C TYR A 33 4.27 -21.93 -4.60
N VAL A 34 4.70 -20.66 -4.60
CA VAL A 34 6.09 -20.28 -4.37
C VAL A 34 6.55 -20.68 -2.96
N TYR A 35 5.80 -20.33 -1.92
CA TYR A 35 6.24 -20.52 -0.53
C TYR A 35 6.01 -21.92 0.02
N LEU A 36 5.14 -22.73 -0.60
CA LEU A 36 5.11 -24.17 -0.34
C LEU A 36 6.26 -24.91 -1.06
N THR A 37 6.70 -24.42 -2.22
CA THR A 37 7.84 -24.99 -2.95
C THR A 37 9.18 -24.60 -2.30
N LEU A 38 9.31 -23.35 -1.87
CA LEU A 38 10.48 -22.83 -1.15
C LEU A 38 10.38 -23.14 0.35
N SER A 39 10.33 -24.43 0.69
CA SER A 39 10.09 -24.95 2.05
C SER A 39 11.10 -24.47 3.11
N PHE A 40 12.25 -23.93 2.70
CA PHE A 40 13.25 -23.34 3.61
C PHE A 40 12.87 -21.93 4.13
N ILE A 41 11.82 -21.31 3.59
CA ILE A 41 11.27 -20.03 4.09
C ILE A 41 9.82 -20.25 4.56
N PRO A 42 9.60 -20.62 5.82
CA PRO A 42 8.27 -20.97 6.34
C PRO A 42 7.44 -19.72 6.66
N VAL A 43 7.02 -18.98 5.62
CA VAL A 43 6.14 -17.80 5.77
C VAL A 43 4.68 -18.09 5.43
N TYR A 44 4.37 -19.20 4.76
CA TYR A 44 2.99 -19.61 4.51
C TYR A 44 2.23 -19.81 5.84
N GLY A 45 0.98 -19.35 5.90
CA GLY A 45 0.18 -19.35 7.12
C GLY A 45 0.56 -18.28 8.15
N THR A 46 1.59 -17.47 7.90
CA THR A 46 1.97 -16.36 8.81
C THR A 46 1.44 -15.01 8.35
N ALA A 47 1.41 -14.01 9.24
CA ALA A 47 1.02 -12.66 8.83
C ALA A 47 1.96 -12.07 7.76
N TRP A 48 3.20 -12.55 7.65
CA TRP A 48 4.19 -12.06 6.71
C TRP A 48 3.82 -12.36 5.25
N ILE A 49 3.26 -13.52 4.95
CA ILE A 49 2.85 -13.82 3.57
C ILE A 49 1.71 -12.91 3.12
N MET A 50 0.82 -12.50 4.04
CA MET A 50 -0.21 -11.49 3.75
C MET A 50 0.42 -10.12 3.49
N VAL A 51 1.41 -9.70 4.29
CA VAL A 51 2.14 -8.44 4.05
C VAL A 51 2.78 -8.45 2.67
N ILE A 52 3.45 -9.53 2.28
CA ILE A 52 4.07 -9.66 0.95
C ILE A 52 3.00 -9.57 -0.15
N ALA A 53 1.88 -10.26 0.02
CA ALA A 53 0.78 -10.23 -0.94
C ALA A 53 0.22 -8.81 -1.12
N TYR A 54 -0.12 -8.13 -0.02
CA TYR A 54 -0.67 -6.78 -0.07
C TYR A 54 0.33 -5.75 -0.57
N VAL A 55 1.61 -5.84 -0.18
CA VAL A 55 2.66 -5.00 -0.75
C VAL A 55 2.70 -5.18 -2.26
N THR A 56 2.64 -6.42 -2.76
CA THR A 56 2.67 -6.71 -4.20
C THR A 56 1.44 -6.13 -4.91
N VAL A 57 0.23 -6.40 -4.41
CA VAL A 57 -1.05 -5.91 -4.98
C VAL A 57 -1.07 -4.38 -5.04
N TYR A 58 -0.68 -3.71 -3.96
CA TYR A 58 -0.81 -2.25 -3.82
C TYR A 58 0.44 -1.47 -4.23
N LEU A 59 1.50 -2.16 -4.69
CA LEU A 59 2.74 -1.53 -5.17
C LEU A 59 2.47 -0.61 -6.37
N SER A 60 1.65 -1.07 -7.32
CA SER A 60 1.31 -0.31 -8.53
C SER A 60 0.61 1.01 -8.18
N PHE A 61 -0.34 0.97 -7.27
CA PHE A 61 -1.06 2.16 -6.82
C PHE A 61 -0.14 3.15 -6.10
N THR A 62 0.66 2.65 -5.16
CA THR A 62 1.54 3.49 -4.34
C THR A 62 2.67 4.11 -5.18
N SER A 63 3.24 3.34 -6.11
CA SER A 63 4.25 3.83 -7.05
C SER A 63 3.69 4.88 -8.00
N ARG A 64 2.43 4.75 -8.45
CA ARG A 64 1.76 5.77 -9.27
C ARG A 64 1.54 7.06 -8.51
N THR A 65 1.08 6.98 -7.26
CA THR A 65 0.90 8.15 -6.40
C THR A 65 2.23 8.86 -6.12
N ALA A 66 3.29 8.09 -5.84
CA ALA A 66 4.63 8.62 -5.66
C ALA A 66 5.15 9.30 -6.94
N ASN A 67 5.01 8.67 -8.10
CA ASN A 67 5.42 9.26 -9.38
C ASN A 67 4.64 10.54 -9.70
N ALA A 68 3.31 10.56 -9.49
CA ALA A 68 2.47 11.74 -9.73
C ALA A 68 2.87 12.92 -8.84
N THR A 69 3.13 12.66 -7.56
CA THR A 69 3.60 13.68 -6.61
C THR A 69 4.99 14.18 -6.98
N LEU A 70 5.88 13.28 -7.40
CA LEU A 70 7.24 13.63 -7.80
C LEU A 70 7.26 14.50 -9.05
N ILE A 71 6.33 14.35 -10.00
CA ILE A 71 6.24 15.22 -11.19
C ILE A 71 5.90 16.67 -10.80
N GLN A 72 5.14 16.87 -9.73
CA GLN A 72 4.73 18.21 -9.26
C GLN A 72 5.88 18.99 -8.61
N LEU A 73 6.90 18.31 -8.08
CA LEU A 73 8.07 18.96 -7.48
C LEU A 73 8.95 19.61 -8.55
N HIS A 74 9.31 20.87 -8.39
CA HIS A 74 10.13 21.57 -9.37
C HIS A 74 11.58 21.02 -9.36
N PRO A 75 12.19 20.73 -10.54
CA PRO A 75 13.58 20.24 -10.61
C PRO A 75 14.61 21.18 -9.97
N GLU A 76 14.31 22.48 -9.93
CA GLU A 76 15.15 23.51 -9.33
C GLU A 76 15.47 23.25 -7.86
N LEU A 77 14.59 22.59 -7.11
CA LEU A 77 14.84 22.20 -5.72
C LEU A 77 16.03 21.24 -5.60
N GLU A 78 16.20 20.33 -6.58
CA GLU A 78 17.35 19.43 -6.62
C GLU A 78 18.61 20.13 -7.15
N GLU A 79 18.46 21.07 -8.07
CA GLU A 79 19.57 21.88 -8.60
C GLU A 79 20.15 22.80 -7.54
N ALA A 80 19.31 23.53 -6.82
CA ALA A 80 19.70 24.36 -5.69
C ALA A 80 20.45 23.54 -4.62
N ALA A 81 19.92 22.36 -4.28
CA ALA A 81 20.59 21.46 -3.33
C ALA A 81 21.99 21.05 -3.81
N ARG A 82 22.15 20.76 -5.11
CA ARG A 82 23.47 20.43 -5.70
C ARG A 82 24.42 21.63 -5.69
N THR A 83 23.95 22.83 -6.02
CA THR A 83 24.75 24.06 -5.98
C THR A 83 25.23 24.39 -4.55
N CYS A 84 24.42 24.07 -3.53
CA CYS A 84 24.81 24.20 -2.13
C CYS A 84 25.68 23.02 -1.61
N GLY A 85 26.18 22.14 -2.48
CA GLY A 85 27.03 21.00 -2.10
C GLY A 85 26.28 19.78 -1.55
N GLY A 86 24.96 19.74 -1.67
CA GLY A 86 24.13 18.61 -1.24
C GLY A 86 24.30 17.36 -2.10
N THR A 87 24.48 16.21 -1.46
CA THR A 87 24.54 14.90 -2.14
C THR A 87 23.13 14.44 -2.56
N PRO A 88 22.99 13.52 -3.55
CA PRO A 88 21.68 12.99 -3.95
C PRO A 88 20.88 12.38 -2.79
N ALA A 89 21.56 11.67 -1.87
CA ALA A 89 20.92 11.11 -0.68
C ALA A 89 20.42 12.19 0.28
N TYR A 90 21.19 13.28 0.44
CA TYR A 90 20.77 14.44 1.21
C TYR A 90 19.53 15.09 0.60
N THR A 91 19.53 15.37 -0.71
CA THR A 91 18.40 15.97 -1.44
C THR A 91 17.14 15.12 -1.30
N ILE A 92 17.25 13.80 -1.48
CA ILE A 92 16.11 12.90 -1.33
C ILE A 92 15.56 12.96 0.09
N ARG A 93 16.40 12.80 1.12
CA ARG A 93 15.95 12.67 2.51
C ARG A 93 15.46 13.99 3.12
N ARG A 94 16.08 15.12 2.75
CA ARG A 94 15.83 16.42 3.39
C ARG A 94 14.91 17.34 2.60
N ILE A 95 14.75 17.12 1.29
CA ILE A 95 13.95 18.00 0.43
C ILE A 95 12.80 17.22 -0.20
N VAL A 96 13.11 16.21 -1.03
CA VAL A 96 12.09 15.50 -1.82
C VAL A 96 11.13 14.70 -0.93
N LEU A 97 11.66 13.85 -0.04
CA LEU A 97 10.83 12.97 0.78
C LEU A 97 9.89 13.74 1.73
N PRO A 98 10.32 14.78 2.46
CA PRO A 98 9.42 15.61 3.26
C PRO A 98 8.31 16.28 2.45
N LEU A 99 8.62 16.75 1.23
CA LEU A 99 7.63 17.36 0.33
C LEU A 99 6.64 16.33 -0.24
N MET A 100 7.07 15.08 -0.44
CA MET A 100 6.19 13.99 -0.89
C MET A 100 5.39 13.34 0.24
N LEU A 101 5.87 13.45 1.49
CA LEU A 101 5.28 12.79 2.66
C LEU A 101 3.77 13.04 2.82
N PRO A 102 3.25 14.26 2.57
CA PRO A 102 1.82 14.52 2.53
C PRO A 102 1.02 13.60 1.61
N ALA A 103 1.47 13.41 0.37
CA ALA A 103 0.77 12.60 -0.61
C ALA A 103 0.95 11.10 -0.34
N LEU A 104 2.16 10.70 0.10
CA LEU A 104 2.45 9.31 0.48
C LEU A 104 1.62 8.87 1.68
N ALA A 105 1.39 9.74 2.67
CA ALA A 105 0.51 9.46 3.78
C ALA A 105 -0.93 9.21 3.32
N GLY A 106 -1.42 9.98 2.35
CA GLY A 106 -2.75 9.76 1.77
C GLY A 106 -2.87 8.44 1.03
N ALA A 107 -1.84 8.09 0.24
CA ALA A 107 -1.76 6.79 -0.41
C ALA A 107 -1.75 5.65 0.61
N TRP A 108 -0.99 5.77 1.69
CA TRP A 108 -0.91 4.77 2.74
C TRP A 108 -2.27 4.53 3.42
N ILE A 109 -3.01 5.59 3.75
CA ILE A 109 -4.34 5.46 4.35
C ILE A 109 -5.33 4.82 3.38
N TRP A 110 -5.25 5.17 2.09
CA TRP A 110 -6.04 4.51 1.07
C TRP A 110 -5.76 3.01 1.03
N VAL A 111 -4.48 2.60 1.06
CA VAL A 111 -4.07 1.19 1.08
C VAL A 111 -4.60 0.49 2.34
N VAL A 112 -4.43 1.07 3.53
CA VAL A 112 -4.95 0.50 4.79
C VAL A 112 -6.45 0.28 4.72
N ALA A 113 -7.21 1.27 4.24
CA ALA A 113 -8.67 1.16 4.09
C ALA A 113 -9.11 0.09 3.07
N HIS A 114 -8.25 -0.25 2.09
CA HIS A 114 -8.52 -1.32 1.13
C HIS A 114 -8.16 -2.69 1.70
N VAL A 115 -7.00 -2.81 2.35
CA VAL A 115 -6.52 -4.06 2.97
C VAL A 115 -7.45 -4.54 4.09
N MET A 116 -7.99 -3.63 4.91
CA MET A 116 -8.87 -3.99 6.05
C MET A 116 -10.11 -4.81 5.67
N ARG A 117 -10.61 -4.64 4.44
CA ARG A 117 -11.79 -5.34 3.91
C ARG A 117 -11.44 -6.38 2.85
N GLU A 118 -10.15 -6.61 2.60
CA GLU A 118 -9.71 -7.59 1.62
C GLU A 118 -9.93 -9.00 2.20
N LEU A 119 -10.71 -9.81 1.49
CA LEU A 119 -11.09 -11.16 1.91
C LEU A 119 -10.36 -12.23 1.11
N SER A 120 -10.27 -12.06 -0.20
CA SER A 120 -9.99 -13.16 -1.12
C SER A 120 -8.55 -13.64 -1.02
N THR A 121 -7.58 -12.73 -0.92
CA THR A 121 -6.18 -13.07 -0.69
C THR A 121 -5.96 -13.51 0.76
N ALA A 122 -6.60 -12.84 1.73
CA ALA A 122 -6.54 -13.21 3.14
C ALA A 122 -6.99 -14.66 3.40
N LEU A 123 -8.11 -15.06 2.80
CA LEU A 123 -8.71 -16.39 2.99
C LEU A 123 -7.81 -17.51 2.47
N LEU A 124 -7.04 -17.23 1.40
CA LEU A 124 -6.09 -18.18 0.81
C LEU A 124 -4.79 -18.29 1.61
N LEU A 125 -4.35 -17.20 2.23
CA LEU A 125 -3.03 -17.10 2.86
C LEU A 125 -3.04 -17.19 4.40
N GLN A 126 -4.21 -17.21 5.02
CA GLN A 126 -4.33 -17.33 6.47
C GLN A 126 -3.75 -18.65 6.99
N GLY A 127 -3.19 -18.58 8.19
CA GLY A 127 -2.99 -19.71 9.07
C GLY A 127 -3.99 -19.65 10.22
N ASP A 128 -3.75 -20.48 11.24
CA ASP A 128 -4.73 -20.74 12.29
C ASP A 128 -4.98 -19.52 13.20
N ASP A 129 -3.92 -18.73 13.46
CA ASP A 129 -3.94 -17.65 14.47
C ASP A 129 -3.93 -16.23 13.89
N ASN A 130 -3.94 -16.06 12.57
CA ASN A 130 -3.79 -14.74 11.92
C ASN A 130 -4.98 -14.34 11.03
N ALA A 131 -6.14 -14.97 11.22
CA ALA A 131 -7.34 -14.66 10.45
C ALA A 131 -7.71 -13.17 10.55
N THR A 132 -7.84 -12.51 9.40
CA THR A 132 -8.18 -11.08 9.32
C THR A 132 -9.64 -10.82 9.71
N VAL A 133 -9.98 -9.56 9.99
CA VAL A 133 -11.36 -9.16 10.30
C VAL A 133 -12.31 -9.55 9.16
N ALA A 134 -11.90 -9.38 7.91
CA ALA A 134 -12.67 -9.79 6.74
C ALA A 134 -12.91 -11.30 6.70
N VAL A 135 -11.89 -12.12 7.00
CA VAL A 135 -12.06 -13.58 7.04
C VAL A 135 -12.95 -14.00 8.20
N ARG A 136 -12.78 -13.42 9.40
CA ARG A 136 -13.64 -13.71 10.56
C ARG A 136 -15.10 -13.36 10.28
N LEU A 137 -15.35 -12.21 9.63
CA LEU A 137 -16.67 -11.80 9.17
C LEU A 137 -17.27 -12.87 8.25
N PHE A 138 -16.51 -13.31 7.25
CA PHE A 138 -16.93 -14.37 6.33
C PHE A 138 -17.20 -15.70 7.04
N SER A 139 -16.37 -16.10 8.01
CA SER A 139 -16.56 -17.33 8.80
C SER A 139 -17.84 -17.30 9.63
N TYR A 140 -18.22 -16.15 10.22
CA TYR A 140 -19.50 -16.05 10.94
C TYR A 140 -20.69 -16.13 9.98
N TRP A 141 -20.58 -15.52 8.79
CA TRP A 141 -21.60 -15.59 7.77
C TRP A 141 -21.81 -17.02 7.27
N SER A 142 -20.73 -17.69 6.84
CA SER A 142 -20.77 -19.06 6.33
C SER A 142 -21.14 -20.09 7.40
N GLY A 143 -20.80 -19.81 8.67
CA GLY A 143 -21.17 -20.61 9.82
C GLY A 143 -22.60 -20.39 10.34
N GLY A 144 -23.46 -19.71 9.57
CA GLY A 144 -24.88 -19.52 9.93
C GLY A 144 -25.11 -18.58 11.12
N GLN A 145 -24.18 -17.69 11.43
CA GLN A 145 -24.25 -16.73 12.53
C GLN A 145 -24.36 -15.28 12.01
N PRO A 146 -25.44 -14.92 11.29
CA PRO A 146 -25.57 -13.62 10.63
C PRO A 146 -25.56 -12.44 11.62
N ASN A 147 -26.04 -12.62 12.85
CA ASN A 147 -26.00 -11.58 13.89
C ASN A 147 -24.56 -11.21 14.28
N LYS A 148 -23.67 -12.22 14.42
CA LYS A 148 -22.25 -11.97 14.70
C LYS A 148 -21.54 -11.36 13.50
N ALA A 149 -21.86 -11.85 12.30
CA ALA A 149 -21.33 -11.29 11.06
C ALA A 149 -21.72 -9.80 10.92
N ALA A 150 -23.00 -9.46 11.11
CA ALA A 150 -23.49 -8.09 11.08
C ALA A 150 -22.77 -7.20 12.10
N ALA A 151 -22.60 -7.66 13.34
CA ALA A 151 -21.88 -6.91 14.37
C ALA A 151 -20.43 -6.60 13.97
N VAL A 152 -19.68 -7.60 13.47
CA VAL A 152 -18.31 -7.40 12.99
C VAL A 152 -18.28 -6.47 11.78
N GLY A 153 -19.23 -6.61 10.86
CA GLY A 153 -19.35 -5.76 9.67
C GLY A 153 -19.59 -4.29 10.02
N VAL A 154 -20.47 -4.00 10.98
CA VAL A 154 -20.70 -2.64 11.48
C VAL A 154 -19.43 -2.05 12.08
N TRP A 155 -18.74 -2.80 12.94
CA TRP A 155 -17.47 -2.33 13.52
C TRP A 155 -16.38 -2.08 12.48
N LEU A 156 -16.30 -2.92 11.45
CA LEU A 156 -15.38 -2.72 10.32
C LEU A 156 -15.69 -1.42 9.57
N VAL A 157 -16.96 -1.15 9.27
CA VAL A 157 -17.39 0.09 8.59
C VAL A 157 -17.11 1.31 9.46
N VAL A 158 -17.40 1.24 10.77
CA VAL A 158 -17.10 2.33 11.72
C VAL A 158 -15.59 2.61 11.75
N ALA A 159 -14.76 1.58 11.90
CA ALA A 159 -13.31 1.73 11.93
C ALA A 159 -12.77 2.37 10.64
N MET A 160 -13.23 1.91 9.48
CA MET A 160 -12.84 2.48 8.19
C MET A 160 -13.28 3.95 8.06
N THR A 161 -14.49 4.28 8.51
CA THR A 161 -15.01 5.66 8.48
C THR A 161 -14.21 6.59 9.39
N LEU A 162 -13.83 6.13 10.59
CA LEU A 162 -12.99 6.91 11.49
C LEU A 162 -11.60 7.18 10.90
N VAL A 163 -10.99 6.17 10.27
CA VAL A 163 -9.69 6.30 9.60
C VAL A 163 -9.76 7.32 8.45
N THR A 164 -10.81 7.29 7.64
CA THR A 164 -10.97 8.24 6.52
C THR A 164 -11.28 9.65 6.99
N ILE A 165 -12.12 9.84 8.01
CA ILE A 165 -12.41 11.17 8.59
C ILE A 165 -11.15 11.75 9.24
N ALA A 166 -10.41 10.95 10.03
CA ALA A 166 -9.17 11.38 10.66
C ALA A 166 -8.15 11.87 9.61
N TRP A 167 -8.07 11.16 8.47
CA TRP A 167 -7.23 11.59 7.36
C TRP A 167 -7.70 12.90 6.74
N GLN A 168 -8.99 13.02 6.40
CA GLN A 168 -9.54 14.23 5.81
C GLN A 168 -9.27 15.44 6.70
N TRP A 169 -9.49 15.29 8.01
CA TRP A 169 -9.24 16.33 9.00
C TRP A 169 -7.75 16.70 9.12
N LEU A 170 -6.84 15.72 9.12
CA LEU A 170 -5.39 15.98 9.14
C LEU A 170 -4.91 16.65 7.85
N SER A 171 -5.49 16.27 6.71
CA SER A 171 -5.13 16.83 5.40
C SER A 171 -5.65 18.26 5.22
N ALA A 172 -6.86 18.58 5.72
CA ALA A 172 -7.45 19.92 5.68
C ALA A 172 -6.68 20.96 6.50
N ARG A 173 -5.88 20.51 7.49
CA ARG A 173 -5.06 21.38 8.35
C ARG A 173 -3.74 21.81 7.71
N ARG A 174 -3.40 21.31 6.52
CA ARG A 174 -2.20 21.75 5.80
C ARG A 174 -2.53 23.04 5.04
N PRO A 175 -1.83 24.16 5.30
CA PRO A 175 -1.95 25.34 4.47
C PRO A 175 -1.61 24.94 3.04
N THR A 176 -2.57 24.98 2.14
CA THR A 176 -2.26 25.01 0.71
C THR A 176 -1.35 26.21 0.51
N ALA A 177 -0.07 25.97 0.20
CA ALA A 177 0.81 27.06 -0.22
C ALA A 177 0.10 27.79 -1.36
N PRO A 178 0.00 29.13 -1.32
CA PRO A 178 -0.67 29.85 -2.38
C PRO A 178 0.00 29.50 -3.70
N ALA A 179 -0.83 29.20 -4.70
CA ALA A 179 -0.37 29.03 -6.06
C ALA A 179 0.02 30.43 -6.57
N ASN A 180 1.33 30.70 -6.60
CA ASN A 180 1.90 31.88 -7.22
C ASN A 180 2.65 31.43 -8.47
#